data_AF-A0A4Z1FUS9-F1
#
_entry.id   AF-A0A4Z1FUS9-F1
#
_cell.length_a   1.000
_cell.length_b   1.000
_cell.length_c   1.000
_cell.angle_alpha   90.00
_cell.angle_beta   90.00
_cell.angle_gamma   90.00
#
_symmetry.space_group_name_H-M   'P 1'
#
loop_
_entity.id
_entity.type
_entity.pdbx_description
1 polymer ?
#
loop_
_entity_poly.entity_id
_entity_poly.type
_entity_poly.pdbx_seq_one_letter_code
_entity_poly.pdbx_strand_id
1 'polypeptide(L)'
;MTDTEKKAGDDLALLKSTVENIKNLILQLQASAKAPEDVKEGSSSEKKEQPKHADVNAIDLAHDSASLIKAHSTKLSLLIINKPFTPSAISKVLRELVSGPLPGLASAVEICHAAQYTKAMSEELQWRVNKVLTELSTLIKAIPLDGNILSDDKKNGTGKSSGKGSLASTGVVWDACDSVMGLKTLGVAGLAMKKAVEYRDLVKDALEELQAWAEEESDDEDEDENSGDEDDGSKDPQDIVDDLFGSQPHIPKDDPEKIREKLESSTKRLRLIILMYQAVEKRRFKTLPCLPHPELPTQLKEKSPEDPGIVECLDEVLVRMKKITNLTDDLASAFYDLDSPAIDKLMDETWFTGFATVELLIKDWEGQKDDFTTWAYKFQLAMKKGW
;
A
#
# COMPACT_ATOMS: atom_id res chain seq x y z
N MET A 1 -33.89 36.65 -31.14
CA MET A 1 -32.57 36.16 -30.65
C MET A 1 -31.51 36.69 -31.58
N THR A 2 -30.50 37.35 -31.03
CA THR A 2 -29.31 37.75 -31.79
C THR A 2 -28.42 36.54 -32.06
N ASP A 3 -27.60 36.56 -33.12
CA ASP A 3 -26.68 35.44 -33.44
C ASP A 3 -25.75 35.10 -32.26
N THR A 4 -25.44 36.08 -31.41
CA THR A 4 -24.65 35.93 -30.18
C THR A 4 -25.37 35.12 -29.10
N GLU A 5 -26.66 35.35 -28.88
CA GLU A 5 -27.48 34.59 -27.92
C GLU A 5 -27.66 33.14 -28.36
N LYS A 6 -27.84 32.94 -29.68
CA LYS A 6 -27.93 31.59 -30.26
C LYS A 6 -26.62 30.81 -30.06
N LYS A 7 -25.48 31.42 -30.37
CA LYS A 7 -24.15 30.82 -30.17
C LYS A 7 -23.87 30.48 -28.71
N ALA A 8 -24.24 31.35 -27.76
CA ALA A 8 -24.09 31.08 -26.33
C ALA A 8 -24.94 29.88 -25.87
N GLY A 9 -26.17 29.74 -26.39
CA GLY A 9 -27.02 28.58 -26.16
C GLY A 9 -26.42 27.28 -26.72
N ASP A 10 -25.90 27.33 -27.94
CA ASP A 10 -25.24 26.18 -28.59
C ASP A 10 -23.99 25.73 -27.82
N ASP A 11 -23.15 26.69 -27.37
CA ASP A 11 -21.95 26.41 -26.57
C ASP A 11 -22.31 25.76 -25.22
N LEU A 12 -23.40 26.17 -24.58
CA LEU A 12 -23.88 25.58 -23.32
C LEU A 12 -24.45 24.17 -23.51
N ALA A 13 -25.18 23.93 -24.60
CA ALA A 13 -25.66 22.59 -24.96
C ALA A 13 -24.50 21.63 -25.24
N LEU A 14 -23.48 22.11 -25.95
CA LEU A 14 -22.25 21.35 -26.19
C LEU A 14 -21.51 21.01 -24.90
N LEU A 15 -21.43 21.96 -23.95
CA LEU A 15 -20.83 21.72 -22.64
C LEU A 15 -21.57 20.59 -21.90
N LYS A 16 -22.90 20.64 -21.84
CA LYS A 16 -23.72 19.60 -21.18
C LYS A 16 -23.42 18.20 -21.74
N SER A 17 -23.42 18.06 -23.07
CA SER A 17 -23.08 16.79 -23.72
C SER A 17 -21.64 16.36 -23.43
N THR A 18 -20.69 17.30 -23.45
CA THR A 18 -19.28 17.00 -23.18
C THR A 18 -19.06 16.52 -21.75
N VAL A 19 -19.71 17.16 -20.77
CA VAL A 19 -19.67 16.76 -19.35
C VAL A 19 -20.26 15.37 -19.14
N GLU A 20 -21.34 15.02 -19.85
CA GLU A 20 -21.93 13.69 -19.74
C GLU A 20 -21.03 12.61 -20.37
N ASN A 21 -20.47 12.88 -21.54
CA ASN A 21 -19.57 11.95 -22.23
C ASN A 21 -18.31 11.63 -21.41
N ILE A 22 -17.68 12.65 -20.80
CA ILE A 22 -16.47 12.43 -20.00
C ILE A 22 -16.78 11.67 -18.70
N LYS A 23 -17.95 11.89 -18.07
CA LYS A 23 -18.38 11.11 -16.91
C LYS A 23 -18.53 9.64 -17.28
N ASN A 24 -19.19 9.36 -18.39
CA ASN A 24 -19.37 7.99 -18.88
C ASN A 24 -18.04 7.33 -19.24
N LEU A 25 -17.12 8.07 -19.88
CA LEU A 25 -15.77 7.57 -20.13
C LEU A 25 -15.04 7.23 -18.83
N ILE A 26 -15.05 8.12 -17.84
CA ILE A 26 -14.40 7.87 -16.55
C ILE A 26 -14.98 6.61 -15.88
N LEU A 27 -16.31 6.44 -15.90
CA LEU A 27 -16.96 5.24 -15.36
C LEU A 27 -16.51 3.97 -16.09
N GLN A 28 -16.38 4.03 -17.43
CA GLN A 28 -15.87 2.90 -18.22
C GLN A 28 -14.42 2.58 -17.88
N LEU A 29 -13.55 3.59 -17.77
CA LEU A 29 -12.15 3.40 -17.40
C LEU A 29 -12.00 2.79 -16.00
N GLN A 30 -12.81 3.24 -15.04
CA GLN A 30 -12.84 2.68 -13.69
C GLN A 30 -13.34 1.23 -13.65
N ALA A 31 -14.29 0.87 -14.52
CA ALA A 31 -14.79 -0.49 -14.63
C ALA A 31 -13.75 -1.44 -15.26
N SER A 32 -13.06 -0.99 -16.32
CA SER A 32 -11.99 -1.75 -16.95
C SER A 32 -10.79 -1.94 -16.01
N ALA A 33 -10.48 -0.93 -15.20
CA ALA A 33 -9.41 -0.97 -14.21
C ALA A 33 -9.78 -1.75 -12.93
N LYS A 34 -10.73 -2.68 -12.95
CA LYS A 34 -11.04 -3.61 -11.82
C LYS A 34 -10.78 -5.09 -12.13
N ALA A 35 -10.40 -5.45 -13.36
CA ALA A 35 -10.05 -6.83 -13.74
C ALA A 35 -8.51 -6.96 -13.88
N PRO A 36 -7.89 -8.05 -13.38
CA PRO A 36 -8.34 -9.43 -13.57
C PRO A 36 -8.55 -10.22 -12.26
N GLU A 37 -9.74 -10.79 -12.08
CA GLU A 37 -9.90 -11.96 -11.20
C GLU A 37 -9.23 -13.17 -11.86
N ASP A 38 -8.64 -14.03 -11.03
CA ASP A 38 -7.93 -15.26 -11.40
C ASP A 38 -8.60 -16.00 -12.56
N VAL A 39 -7.91 -16.07 -13.70
CA VAL A 39 -8.22 -17.06 -14.73
C VAL A 39 -7.90 -18.42 -14.12
N LYS A 40 -8.95 -19.14 -13.70
CA LYS A 40 -8.88 -20.56 -13.35
C LYS A 40 -8.06 -21.30 -14.42
N GLU A 41 -7.04 -22.02 -13.96
CA GLU A 41 -6.30 -22.99 -14.76
C GLU A 41 -7.27 -23.94 -15.48
N GLY A 42 -7.18 -23.96 -16.81
CA GLY A 42 -7.93 -24.89 -17.63
C GLY A 42 -8.36 -24.33 -18.98
N SER A 43 -7.42 -23.96 -19.85
CA SER A 43 -7.57 -24.20 -21.29
C SER A 43 -6.25 -23.98 -22.03
N SER A 44 -6.07 -24.85 -23.02
CA SER A 44 -4.92 -25.08 -23.88
C SER A 44 -4.24 -23.86 -24.52
N SER A 45 -2.93 -24.01 -24.65
CA SER A 45 -1.97 -23.27 -25.47
C SER A 45 -2.52 -22.66 -26.76
N GLU A 46 -2.75 -21.35 -26.74
CA GLU A 46 -2.58 -20.50 -27.92
C GLU A 46 -1.71 -19.30 -27.52
N LYS A 47 -0.47 -19.29 -28.02
CA LYS A 47 0.41 -18.12 -27.97
C LYS A 47 -0.25 -17.01 -28.80
N LYS A 48 -1.03 -16.13 -28.15
CA LYS A 48 -1.33 -14.82 -28.71
C LYS A 48 -0.03 -14.05 -28.77
N GLU A 49 0.48 -13.82 -29.98
CA GLU A 49 1.53 -12.83 -30.22
C GLU A 49 1.03 -11.49 -29.66
N GLN A 50 1.61 -11.08 -28.53
CA GLN A 50 1.39 -9.74 -28.00
C GLN A 50 1.96 -8.73 -29.01
N PRO A 51 1.23 -7.65 -29.32
CA PRO A 51 1.77 -6.60 -30.15
C PRO A 51 3.04 -6.06 -29.47
N LYS A 52 4.12 -5.89 -30.25
CA LYS A 52 5.33 -5.19 -29.82
C LYS A 52 4.92 -3.76 -29.50
N HIS A 53 4.48 -3.51 -28.27
CA HIS A 53 4.39 -2.18 -27.73
C HIS A 53 5.81 -1.60 -27.83
N ALA A 54 5.93 -0.41 -28.43
CA ALA A 54 7.13 0.38 -28.26
C ALA A 54 7.45 0.42 -26.76
N ASP A 55 8.73 0.47 -26.40
CA ASP A 55 9.30 0.43 -25.05
C ASP A 55 8.79 1.59 -24.16
N VAL A 56 7.49 1.59 -23.86
CA VAL A 56 6.78 2.63 -23.14
C VAL A 56 6.79 2.23 -21.68
N ASN A 57 7.51 2.99 -20.88
CA ASN A 57 7.51 2.81 -19.44
C ASN A 57 6.16 3.24 -18.85
N ALA A 58 5.45 2.31 -18.22
CA ALA A 58 4.13 2.54 -17.64
C ALA A 58 4.12 3.68 -16.59
N ILE A 59 5.17 3.75 -15.77
CA ILE A 59 5.27 4.73 -14.68
C ILE A 59 5.55 6.13 -15.22
N ASP A 60 6.35 6.25 -16.29
CA ASP A 60 6.54 7.52 -16.99
C ASP A 60 5.25 8.01 -17.64
N LEU A 61 4.54 7.12 -18.34
CA LEU A 61 3.24 7.45 -18.94
C LEU A 61 2.21 7.88 -17.89
N ALA A 62 2.16 7.18 -16.75
CA ALA A 62 1.29 7.53 -15.63
C ALA A 62 1.63 8.92 -15.05
N HIS A 63 2.92 9.18 -14.85
CA HIS A 63 3.41 10.46 -14.35
C HIS A 63 3.01 11.62 -15.27
N ASP A 64 3.28 11.51 -16.56
CA ASP A 64 3.01 12.59 -17.52
C ASP A 64 1.51 12.82 -17.69
N SER A 65 0.73 11.74 -17.71
CA SER A 65 -0.74 11.81 -17.77
C SER A 65 -1.33 12.46 -16.52
N ALA A 66 -0.86 12.08 -15.33
CA ALA A 66 -1.29 12.69 -14.06
C ALA A 66 -0.91 14.17 -13.97
N SER A 67 0.29 14.53 -14.42
CA SER A 67 0.75 15.93 -14.50
C SER A 67 -0.16 16.79 -15.39
N LEU A 68 -0.54 16.27 -16.57
CA LEU A 68 -1.48 16.94 -17.47
C LEU A 68 -2.89 17.05 -16.85
N ILE A 69 -3.40 16.00 -16.19
CA ILE A 69 -4.69 16.04 -15.49
C ILE A 69 -4.67 17.11 -14.40
N LYS A 70 -3.60 17.21 -13.62
CA LYS A 70 -3.42 18.23 -12.59
C LYS A 70 -3.51 19.64 -13.18
N ALA A 71 -2.78 19.89 -14.28
CA ALA A 71 -2.81 21.17 -14.99
C ALA A 71 -4.22 21.51 -15.55
N HIS A 72 -4.89 20.55 -16.17
CA HIS A 72 -6.25 20.72 -16.68
C HIS A 72 -7.26 20.96 -15.55
N SER A 73 -7.09 20.30 -14.40
CA SER A 73 -7.95 20.51 -13.22
C SER A 73 -7.84 21.92 -12.67
N THR A 74 -6.62 22.49 -12.62
CA THR A 74 -6.42 23.91 -12.28
C THR A 74 -7.16 24.83 -13.26
N LYS A 75 -7.00 24.57 -14.56
CA LYS A 75 -7.67 25.35 -15.61
C LYS A 75 -9.18 25.27 -15.51
N LEU A 76 -9.74 24.07 -15.28
CA LEU A 76 -11.18 23.88 -15.05
C LEU A 76 -11.66 24.66 -13.83
N SER A 77 -10.96 24.53 -12.70
CA SER A 77 -11.28 25.20 -11.45
C SER A 77 -11.34 26.72 -11.63
N LEU A 78 -10.38 27.31 -12.34
CA LEU A 78 -10.37 28.74 -12.66
C LEU A 78 -11.52 29.15 -13.57
N LEU A 79 -11.87 28.34 -14.57
CA LEU A 79 -12.94 28.65 -15.53
C LEU A 79 -14.34 28.59 -14.91
N ILE A 80 -14.56 27.74 -13.90
CA ILE A 80 -15.88 27.58 -13.27
C ILE A 80 -16.14 28.58 -12.12
N ILE A 81 -15.10 29.26 -11.60
CA ILE A 81 -15.24 30.21 -10.49
C ILE A 81 -15.08 31.69 -10.92
N ASN A 82 -14.54 31.97 -12.10
CA ASN A 82 -14.24 33.33 -12.56
C ASN A 82 -15.15 33.77 -13.71
N LYS A 83 -15.56 35.05 -13.70
CA LYS A 83 -16.29 35.66 -14.81
C LYS A 83 -15.30 36.17 -15.88
N PRO A 84 -15.70 36.16 -17.17
CA PRO A 84 -16.95 35.64 -17.72
C PRO A 84 -16.99 34.10 -17.75
N PHE A 85 -18.19 33.52 -17.60
CA PHE A 85 -18.36 32.07 -17.80
C PHE A 85 -18.23 31.74 -19.29
N THR A 86 -17.31 30.84 -19.63
CA THR A 86 -17.00 30.47 -21.01
C THR A 86 -17.19 28.96 -21.25
N PRO A 87 -18.41 28.52 -21.64
CA PRO A 87 -18.72 27.11 -21.84
C PRO A 87 -17.83 26.44 -22.90
N SER A 88 -17.48 27.16 -23.97
CA SER A 88 -16.62 26.68 -25.05
C SER A 88 -15.18 26.41 -24.58
N ALA A 89 -14.63 27.25 -23.69
CA ALA A 89 -13.32 27.05 -23.09
C ALA A 89 -13.30 25.81 -22.17
N ILE A 90 -14.35 25.64 -21.36
CA ILE A 90 -14.49 24.45 -20.49
C ILE A 90 -14.59 23.19 -21.35
N SER A 91 -15.44 23.21 -22.38
CA SER A 91 -15.59 22.08 -23.32
C SER A 91 -14.28 21.72 -24.02
N LYS A 92 -13.44 22.72 -24.35
CA LYS A 92 -12.10 22.48 -24.91
C LYS A 92 -11.21 21.73 -23.92
N VAL A 93 -11.18 22.14 -22.65
CA VAL A 93 -10.37 21.45 -21.62
C VAL A 93 -10.85 20.01 -21.39
N LEU A 94 -12.17 19.79 -21.35
CA LEU A 94 -12.73 18.45 -21.22
C LEU A 94 -12.36 17.56 -22.43
N ARG A 95 -12.38 18.11 -23.65
CA ARG A 95 -11.93 17.38 -24.85
C ARG A 95 -10.44 17.06 -24.81
N GLU A 96 -9.60 17.98 -24.34
CA GLU A 96 -8.16 17.75 -24.16
C GLU A 96 -7.91 16.58 -23.20
N LEU A 97 -8.62 16.54 -22.05
CA LEU A 97 -8.57 15.43 -21.10
C LEU A 97 -8.94 14.07 -21.73
N VAL A 98 -10.03 14.04 -22.52
CA VAL A 98 -10.51 12.83 -23.20
C VAL A 98 -9.53 12.36 -24.28
N SER A 99 -8.86 13.29 -24.96
CA SER A 99 -7.99 12.97 -26.10
C SER A 99 -6.62 12.40 -25.75
N GLY A 100 -6.19 12.51 -24.49
CA GLY A 100 -4.83 12.12 -24.11
C GLY A 100 -4.69 11.66 -22.67
N PRO A 101 -4.75 12.56 -21.67
CA PRO A 101 -4.38 12.21 -20.30
C PRO A 101 -5.23 11.11 -19.65
N LEU A 102 -6.55 11.08 -19.94
CA LEU A 102 -7.42 10.02 -19.43
C LEU A 102 -7.11 8.63 -20.03
N PRO A 103 -7.08 8.47 -21.38
CA PRO A 103 -6.58 7.25 -21.99
C PRO A 103 -5.15 6.89 -21.55
N GLY A 104 -4.26 7.88 -21.38
CA GLY A 104 -2.88 7.67 -20.96
C GLY A 104 -2.75 7.02 -19.59
N LEU A 105 -3.56 7.43 -18.61
CA LEU A 105 -3.62 6.74 -17.30
C LEU A 105 -4.14 5.30 -17.43
N ALA A 106 -5.18 5.08 -18.24
CA ALA A 106 -5.72 3.74 -18.43
C ALA A 106 -4.70 2.82 -19.11
N SER A 107 -4.05 3.29 -20.17
CA SER A 107 -2.96 2.56 -20.83
C SER A 107 -1.78 2.31 -19.91
N ALA A 108 -1.43 3.25 -19.02
CA ALA A 108 -0.37 3.01 -18.04
C ALA A 108 -0.70 1.84 -17.10
N VAL A 109 -1.96 1.73 -16.64
CA VAL A 109 -2.41 0.58 -15.85
C VAL A 109 -2.35 -0.71 -16.66
N GLU A 110 -2.79 -0.68 -17.92
CA GLU A 110 -2.74 -1.86 -18.81
C GLU A 110 -1.31 -2.33 -19.09
N ILE A 111 -0.35 -1.41 -19.24
CA ILE A 111 1.06 -1.72 -19.53
C ILE A 111 1.83 -2.16 -18.28
N CYS A 112 1.41 -1.73 -17.08
CA CYS A 112 2.08 -2.05 -15.82
C CYS A 112 1.81 -3.50 -15.38
N HIS A 113 2.37 -4.46 -16.11
CA HIS A 113 2.18 -5.88 -15.83
C HIS A 113 2.96 -6.35 -14.59
N ALA A 114 2.30 -7.15 -13.76
CA ALA A 114 2.89 -7.74 -12.55
C ALA A 114 4.21 -8.48 -12.84
N ALA A 115 4.30 -9.19 -13.96
CA ALA A 115 5.51 -9.93 -14.35
C ALA A 115 6.74 -9.05 -14.65
N GLN A 116 6.55 -7.75 -14.89
CA GLN A 116 7.65 -6.81 -15.19
C GLN A 116 7.91 -5.84 -14.03
N TYR A 117 6.85 -5.42 -13.33
CA TYR A 117 6.89 -4.36 -12.33
C TYR A 117 6.71 -4.84 -10.89
N THR A 118 6.31 -6.10 -10.66
CA THR A 118 5.67 -6.66 -9.43
C THR A 118 4.17 -6.45 -9.37
N LYS A 119 3.46 -7.43 -8.81
CA LYS A 119 2.03 -7.35 -8.46
C LYS A 119 1.78 -6.16 -7.55
N ALA A 120 2.64 -5.97 -6.55
CA ALA A 120 2.54 -4.84 -5.62
C ALA A 120 2.55 -3.47 -6.35
N MET A 121 3.43 -3.27 -7.34
CA MET A 121 3.46 -2.03 -8.13
C MET A 121 2.25 -1.90 -9.05
N SER A 122 1.82 -2.98 -9.72
CA SER A 122 0.65 -2.93 -10.60
C SER A 122 -0.63 -2.56 -9.84
N GLU A 123 -0.85 -3.17 -8.67
CA GLU A 123 -2.01 -2.90 -7.82
C GLU A 123 -1.96 -1.47 -7.25
N GLU A 124 -0.77 -1.02 -6.83
CA GLU A 124 -0.58 0.34 -6.32
C GLU A 124 -0.87 1.40 -7.39
N LEU A 125 -0.36 1.22 -8.62
CA LEU A 125 -0.63 2.12 -9.74
C LEU A 125 -2.13 2.16 -10.05
N GLN A 126 -2.75 0.98 -10.19
CA GLN A 126 -4.18 0.84 -10.46
C GLN A 126 -5.04 1.54 -9.40
N TRP A 127 -4.72 1.35 -8.12
CA TRP A 127 -5.42 2.00 -7.01
C TRP A 127 -5.29 3.53 -7.09
N ARG A 128 -4.07 4.06 -7.29
CA ARG A 128 -3.84 5.52 -7.38
C ARG A 128 -4.50 6.14 -8.61
N VAL A 129 -4.47 5.46 -9.76
CA VAL A 129 -5.16 5.89 -10.97
C VAL A 129 -6.67 5.92 -10.77
N ASN A 130 -7.25 4.88 -10.17
CA ASN A 130 -8.68 4.84 -9.85
C ASN A 130 -9.08 5.99 -8.91
N LYS A 131 -8.21 6.36 -7.97
CA LYS A 131 -8.40 7.54 -7.12
C LYS A 131 -8.42 8.83 -7.95
N VAL A 132 -7.45 9.05 -8.85
CA VAL A 132 -7.45 10.23 -9.75
C VAL A 132 -8.74 10.31 -10.57
N LEU A 133 -9.18 9.20 -11.16
CA LEU A 133 -10.42 9.14 -11.93
C LEU A 133 -11.66 9.49 -11.08
N THR A 134 -11.71 8.98 -9.85
CA THR A 134 -12.80 9.24 -8.90
C THR A 134 -12.88 10.72 -8.55
N GLU A 135 -11.74 11.31 -8.17
CA GLU A 135 -11.70 12.71 -7.72
C GLU A 135 -11.92 13.68 -8.88
N LEU A 136 -11.39 13.36 -10.07
CA LEU A 136 -11.65 14.15 -11.28
C LEU A 136 -13.13 14.10 -11.66
N SER A 137 -13.79 12.95 -11.52
CA SER A 137 -15.25 12.83 -11.72
C SER A 137 -16.02 13.74 -10.77
N THR A 138 -15.60 13.83 -9.50
CA THR A 138 -16.17 14.75 -8.51
C THR A 138 -16.01 16.21 -8.95
N LEU A 139 -14.83 16.61 -9.42
CA LEU A 139 -14.61 17.97 -9.94
C LEU A 139 -15.45 18.27 -11.19
N ILE A 140 -15.55 17.33 -12.13
CA ILE A 140 -16.36 17.47 -13.34
C ILE A 140 -17.85 17.62 -12.99
N LYS A 141 -18.35 16.91 -11.97
CA LYS A 141 -19.72 17.05 -11.47
C LYS A 141 -20.01 18.44 -10.90
N ALA A 142 -18.98 19.17 -10.46
CA ALA A 142 -19.11 20.54 -9.97
C ALA A 142 -19.24 21.58 -11.10
N ILE A 143 -19.02 21.22 -12.37
CA ILE A 143 -19.12 22.17 -13.49
C ILE A 143 -20.58 22.67 -13.61
N PRO A 144 -20.81 23.99 -13.53
CA PRO A 144 -22.14 24.56 -13.68
C PRO A 144 -22.64 24.41 -15.13
N LEU A 145 -23.91 24.01 -15.27
CA LEU A 145 -24.56 23.75 -16.56
C LEU A 145 -25.69 24.74 -16.87
N ASP A 146 -25.83 25.79 -16.06
CA ASP A 146 -26.82 26.86 -16.16
C ASP A 146 -26.28 28.12 -16.85
N GLY A 147 -25.00 28.11 -17.25
CA GLY A 147 -24.35 29.26 -17.90
C GLY A 147 -23.74 30.27 -16.93
N ASN A 148 -23.76 30.00 -15.62
CA ASN A 148 -23.18 30.86 -14.60
C ASN A 148 -21.91 30.25 -14.01
N ILE A 149 -21.10 31.09 -13.35
CA ILE A 149 -20.03 30.60 -12.48
C ILE A 149 -20.60 29.99 -11.21
N LEU A 150 -19.81 29.19 -10.51
CA LEU A 150 -20.15 28.70 -9.18
C LEU A 150 -20.42 29.85 -8.21
N SER A 151 -21.44 29.68 -7.36
CA SER A 151 -21.67 30.55 -6.22
C SER A 151 -20.54 30.43 -5.20
N ASP A 152 -20.36 31.45 -4.35
CA ASP A 152 -19.34 31.41 -3.30
C ASP A 152 -19.52 30.21 -2.35
N ASP A 153 -20.77 29.82 -2.08
CA ASP A 153 -21.08 28.63 -1.27
C ASP A 153 -20.59 27.33 -1.93
N LYS A 154 -20.81 27.14 -3.23
CA LYS A 154 -20.35 25.94 -3.96
C LYS A 154 -18.84 25.97 -4.23
N LYS A 155 -18.26 27.16 -4.33
CA LYS A 155 -16.82 27.37 -4.49
C LYS A 155 -16.07 27.03 -3.20
N ASN A 156 -16.50 27.59 -2.06
CA ASN A 156 -15.80 27.51 -0.79
C ASN A 156 -16.30 26.38 0.13
N GLY A 157 -17.50 25.83 -0.12
CA GLY A 157 -18.11 24.84 0.77
C GLY A 157 -18.66 25.43 2.06
N THR A 158 -18.99 26.73 2.07
CA THR A 158 -19.41 27.49 3.25
C THR A 158 -20.93 27.51 3.48
N GLY A 159 -21.71 26.97 2.54
CA GLY A 159 -23.18 26.98 2.58
C GLY A 159 -23.80 25.75 3.26
N LYS A 160 -25.13 25.74 3.36
CA LYS A 160 -25.92 24.59 3.87
C LYS A 160 -25.88 23.36 2.95
N SER A 161 -25.35 23.48 1.73
CA SER A 161 -25.18 22.36 0.81
C SER A 161 -24.04 21.46 1.26
N SER A 162 -24.34 20.21 1.61
CA SER A 162 -23.38 19.19 2.04
C SER A 162 -22.33 18.91 0.97
N GLY A 163 -21.12 19.46 1.12
CA GLY A 163 -20.01 19.18 0.21
C GLY A 163 -18.76 20.01 0.51
N LYS A 164 -17.59 19.39 0.29
CA LYS A 164 -16.32 20.11 0.21
C LYS A 164 -16.38 20.94 -1.10
N GLY A 165 -16.28 22.27 -1.00
CA GLY A 165 -16.45 23.17 -2.16
C GLY A 165 -15.50 22.85 -3.33
N SER A 166 -15.78 23.39 -4.51
CA SER A 166 -15.03 23.08 -5.74
C SER A 166 -13.51 23.33 -5.63
N LEU A 167 -13.08 24.29 -4.81
CA LEU A 167 -11.66 24.53 -4.56
C LEU A 167 -11.02 23.38 -3.78
N ALA A 168 -11.70 22.88 -2.75
CA ALA A 168 -11.26 21.70 -2.01
C ALA A 168 -11.23 20.47 -2.92
N SER A 169 -12.25 20.27 -3.76
CA SER A 169 -12.25 19.18 -4.77
C SER A 169 -11.07 19.28 -5.73
N THR A 170 -10.67 20.50 -6.11
CA THR A 170 -9.48 20.70 -6.96
C THR A 170 -8.21 20.25 -6.23
N GLY A 171 -8.06 20.61 -4.95
CA GLY A 171 -6.93 20.17 -4.12
C GLY A 171 -6.87 18.64 -3.98
N VAL A 172 -8.01 17.98 -3.78
CA VAL A 172 -8.06 16.51 -3.70
C VAL A 172 -7.63 15.84 -5.00
N VAL A 173 -7.99 16.41 -6.17
CA VAL A 173 -7.50 15.94 -7.47
C VAL A 173 -5.98 16.11 -7.58
N TRP A 174 -5.44 17.23 -7.11
CA TRP A 174 -3.99 17.46 -7.09
C TRP A 174 -3.27 16.42 -6.25
N ASP A 175 -3.73 16.18 -5.03
CA ASP A 175 -3.13 15.18 -4.13
C ASP A 175 -3.17 13.77 -4.76
N ALA A 176 -4.26 13.43 -5.45
CA ALA A 176 -4.36 12.17 -6.17
C ALA A 176 -3.35 12.09 -7.34
N CYS A 177 -3.19 13.17 -8.10
CA CYS A 177 -2.23 13.22 -9.21
C CYS A 177 -0.78 13.18 -8.70
N ASP A 178 -0.46 13.92 -7.63
CA ASP A 178 0.86 13.92 -7.00
C ASP A 178 1.21 12.54 -6.45
N SER A 179 0.21 11.81 -5.93
CA SER A 179 0.39 10.43 -5.51
C SER A 179 0.77 9.52 -6.68
N VAL A 180 0.14 9.64 -7.85
CA VAL A 180 0.54 8.88 -9.06
C VAL A 180 1.95 9.29 -9.52
N MET A 181 2.22 10.59 -9.60
CA MET A 181 3.53 11.11 -10.02
C MET A 181 4.66 10.65 -9.08
N GLY A 182 4.39 10.54 -7.78
CA GLY A 182 5.33 10.05 -6.79
C GLY A 182 5.76 8.59 -6.98
N LEU A 183 5.02 7.78 -7.75
CA LEU A 183 5.46 6.41 -8.07
C LEU A 183 6.74 6.39 -8.92
N LYS A 184 6.97 7.42 -9.74
CA LYS A 184 8.18 7.55 -10.56
C LYS A 184 9.44 7.71 -9.70
N THR A 185 9.35 8.48 -8.62
CA THR A 185 10.47 8.69 -7.70
C THR A 185 10.62 7.54 -6.71
N LEU A 186 9.49 6.95 -6.28
CA LEU A 186 9.47 5.82 -5.36
C LEU A 186 10.05 4.55 -6.01
N GLY A 187 9.61 4.24 -7.24
CA GLY A 187 9.97 3.00 -7.93
C GLY A 187 9.55 1.74 -7.19
N VAL A 188 9.90 0.56 -7.74
CA VAL A 188 9.56 -0.74 -7.14
C VAL A 188 10.29 -0.94 -5.82
N ALA A 189 11.59 -0.62 -5.77
CA ALA A 189 12.40 -0.73 -4.56
C ALA A 189 11.85 0.12 -3.41
N GLY A 190 11.51 1.39 -3.68
CA GLY A 190 10.94 2.29 -2.68
C GLY A 190 9.57 1.83 -2.21
N LEU A 191 8.73 1.28 -3.10
CA LEU A 191 7.43 0.75 -2.72
C LEU A 191 7.57 -0.48 -1.81
N ALA A 192 8.47 -1.39 -2.13
CA ALA A 192 8.77 -2.55 -1.30
C ALA A 192 9.29 -2.14 0.08
N MET A 193 10.21 -1.16 0.15
CA MET A 193 10.67 -0.59 1.43
C MET A 193 9.52 0.01 2.23
N LYS A 194 8.67 0.82 1.58
CA LYS A 194 7.50 1.43 2.25
C LYS A 194 6.58 0.38 2.85
N LYS A 195 6.23 -0.66 2.09
CA LYS A 195 5.38 -1.76 2.58
C LYS A 195 6.05 -2.55 3.71
N ALA A 196 7.35 -2.85 3.60
CA ALA A 196 8.07 -3.54 4.68
C ALA A 196 8.12 -2.72 5.97
N VAL A 197 8.28 -1.40 5.88
CA VAL A 197 8.21 -0.51 7.04
C VAL A 197 6.82 -0.53 7.65
N GLU A 198 5.77 -0.37 6.84
CA GLU A 198 4.37 -0.45 7.31
C GLU A 198 4.09 -1.79 8.01
N TYR A 199 4.52 -2.91 7.42
CA TYR A 199 4.32 -4.23 8.02
C TYR A 199 5.13 -4.44 9.30
N ARG A 200 6.38 -3.95 9.34
CA ARG A 200 7.20 -4.00 10.54
C ARG A 200 6.54 -3.23 11.68
N ASP A 201 6.02 -2.04 11.37
CA ASP A 201 5.42 -1.17 12.37
C ASP A 201 4.15 -1.83 12.93
N LEU A 202 3.33 -2.51 12.11
CA LEU A 202 2.22 -3.34 12.60
C LEU A 202 2.65 -4.46 13.56
N VAL A 203 3.74 -5.19 13.24
CA VAL A 203 4.27 -6.22 14.15
C VAL A 203 4.81 -5.61 15.44
N LYS A 204 5.41 -4.42 15.37
CA LYS A 204 5.92 -3.68 16.52
C LYS A 204 4.78 -3.21 17.43
N ASP A 205 3.72 -2.66 16.85
CA ASP A 205 2.56 -2.19 17.59
C ASP A 205 1.87 -3.37 18.30
N ALA A 206 1.66 -4.50 17.61
CA ALA A 206 1.11 -5.71 18.21
C ALA A 206 2.00 -6.30 19.32
N LEU A 207 3.33 -6.23 19.17
CA LEU A 207 4.27 -6.63 20.22
C LEU A 207 4.16 -5.71 21.45
N GLU A 208 4.12 -4.41 21.25
CA GLU A 208 4.00 -3.42 22.33
C GLU A 208 2.66 -3.58 23.06
N GLU A 209 1.57 -3.84 22.32
CA GLU A 209 0.26 -4.15 22.90
C GLU A 209 0.29 -5.45 23.72
N LEU A 210 0.87 -6.52 23.19
CA LEU A 210 0.98 -7.80 23.89
C LEU A 210 1.83 -7.69 25.17
N GLN A 211 2.87 -6.86 25.15
CA GLN A 211 3.68 -6.57 26.32
C GLN A 211 2.92 -5.71 27.35
N ALA A 212 2.17 -4.71 26.90
CA ALA A 212 1.34 -3.91 27.79
C ALA A 212 0.27 -4.79 28.48
N TRP A 213 -0.42 -5.64 27.72
CA TRP A 213 -1.36 -6.62 28.26
C TRP A 213 -0.70 -7.55 29.27
N ALA A 214 0.53 -8.01 29.02
CA ALA A 214 1.27 -8.84 29.95
C ALA A 214 1.58 -8.17 31.30
N GLU A 215 1.61 -6.83 31.32
CA GLU A 215 1.96 -5.97 32.45
C GLU A 215 0.73 -5.36 33.17
N GLU A 216 -0.45 -5.36 32.54
CA GLU A 216 -1.67 -4.79 33.10
C GLU A 216 -2.08 -5.53 34.38
N GLU A 217 -2.26 -4.82 35.49
CA GLU A 217 -2.80 -5.38 36.74
C GLU A 217 -4.23 -5.88 36.50
N SER A 218 -4.56 -7.10 36.94
CA SER A 218 -5.94 -7.59 36.83
C SER A 218 -6.85 -6.76 37.72
N ASP A 219 -7.96 -6.26 37.17
CA ASP A 219 -9.07 -5.58 37.88
C ASP A 219 -9.78 -6.47 38.93
N ASP A 220 -9.30 -7.70 39.17
CA ASP A 220 -9.73 -8.51 40.30
C ASP A 220 -9.13 -7.93 41.59
N GLU A 221 -9.89 -7.00 42.18
CA GLU A 221 -9.77 -6.52 43.56
C GLU A 221 -9.80 -7.70 44.55
N ASP A 222 -8.66 -8.35 44.75
CA ASP A 222 -8.38 -9.07 45.99
C ASP A 222 -7.21 -8.37 46.68
N GLU A 223 -7.56 -7.51 47.64
CA GLU A 223 -6.70 -6.92 48.64
C GLU A 223 -5.82 -8.01 49.29
N ASP A 224 -4.55 -8.09 48.93
CA ASP A 224 -3.53 -8.64 49.81
C ASP A 224 -2.37 -7.65 49.90
N GLU A 225 -2.43 -6.85 50.97
CA GLU A 225 -1.32 -6.07 51.49
C GLU A 225 -0.07 -6.96 51.63
N ASN A 226 0.98 -6.70 50.86
CA ASN A 226 2.32 -6.95 51.38
C ASN A 226 3.33 -5.87 50.98
N SER A 227 3.74 -5.17 52.03
CA SER A 227 4.73 -4.10 52.10
C SER A 227 6.14 -4.58 51.72
N GLY A 228 6.78 -3.84 50.81
CA GLY A 228 8.15 -3.30 50.98
C GLY A 228 9.31 -4.17 50.50
N ASP A 229 10.04 -3.69 49.49
CA ASP A 229 11.32 -3.00 49.70
C ASP A 229 11.73 -2.24 48.42
N GLU A 230 12.10 -0.96 48.56
CA GLU A 230 12.67 -0.14 47.51
C GLU A 230 14.20 -0.36 47.49
N ASP A 231 14.73 -1.03 46.45
CA ASP A 231 16.17 -1.00 46.14
C ASP A 231 16.41 -0.38 44.76
N ASP A 232 16.92 0.85 44.79
CA ASP A 232 17.36 1.67 43.66
C ASP A 232 18.76 1.19 43.22
N GLY A 233 18.77 0.10 42.45
CA GLY A 233 19.94 -0.40 41.73
C GLY A 233 19.62 -0.49 40.24
N SER A 234 20.50 0.02 39.38
CA SER A 234 20.35 -0.03 37.92
C SER A 234 20.21 -1.46 37.41
N LYS A 235 18.97 -1.93 37.24
CA LYS A 235 18.64 -3.25 36.72
C LYS A 235 19.06 -3.35 35.25
N ASP A 236 19.67 -4.47 34.88
CA ASP A 236 19.97 -4.80 33.47
C ASP A 236 18.64 -4.84 32.70
N PRO A 237 18.58 -4.38 31.43
CA PRO A 237 17.41 -4.57 30.58
C PRO A 237 16.89 -6.00 30.53
N GLN A 238 17.70 -7.02 30.86
CA GLN A 238 17.28 -8.42 31.03
C GLN A 238 16.60 -8.70 32.38
N ASP A 239 17.08 -8.11 33.49
CA ASP A 239 16.48 -8.28 34.82
C ASP A 239 15.11 -7.62 34.92
N ILE A 240 14.88 -6.54 34.16
CA ILE A 240 13.56 -5.90 34.03
C ILE A 240 12.57 -6.84 33.33
N VAL A 241 13.03 -7.70 32.41
CA VAL A 241 12.16 -8.68 31.72
C VAL A 241 11.81 -9.82 32.66
N ASP A 242 12.76 -10.34 33.44
CA ASP A 242 12.50 -11.44 34.37
C ASP A 242 11.53 -11.02 35.50
N ASP A 243 11.59 -9.77 35.97
CA ASP A 243 10.60 -9.20 36.91
C ASP A 243 9.23 -9.00 36.24
N LEU A 244 9.19 -8.67 34.94
CA LEU A 244 7.97 -8.43 34.14
C LEU A 244 7.07 -9.68 34.01
N PHE A 245 7.67 -10.86 33.90
CA PHE A 245 6.95 -12.11 33.64
C PHE A 245 6.66 -12.92 34.91
N GLY A 246 7.15 -12.49 36.08
CA GLY A 246 6.94 -13.17 37.36
C GLY A 246 5.52 -13.02 37.93
N SER A 247 4.83 -11.93 37.61
CA SER A 247 3.50 -11.59 38.14
C SER A 247 2.52 -11.19 37.04
N GLN A 248 2.39 -12.00 35.99
CA GLN A 248 1.40 -11.78 34.94
C GLN A 248 0.01 -12.16 35.47
N PRO A 249 -0.89 -11.19 35.70
CA PRO A 249 -2.10 -11.43 36.47
C PRO A 249 -3.19 -12.11 35.64
N HIS A 250 -3.16 -11.96 34.32
CA HIS A 250 -4.09 -12.65 33.42
C HIS A 250 -3.83 -14.16 33.29
N ILE A 251 -2.63 -14.64 33.64
CA ILE A 251 -2.27 -16.06 33.54
C ILE A 251 -2.42 -16.72 34.91
N PRO A 252 -3.13 -17.87 35.03
CA PRO A 252 -3.28 -18.58 36.30
C PRO A 252 -1.93 -18.87 36.98
N LYS A 253 -1.84 -18.77 38.32
CA LYS A 253 -0.60 -18.98 39.08
C LYS A 253 0.07 -20.32 38.78
N ASP A 254 -0.73 -21.39 38.71
CA ASP A 254 -0.26 -22.75 38.45
C ASP A 254 0.24 -22.97 37.01
N ASP A 255 -0.13 -22.08 36.07
CA ASP A 255 0.24 -22.08 34.65
C ASP A 255 0.47 -23.49 34.06
N PRO A 256 -0.56 -24.35 34.09
CA PRO A 256 -0.40 -25.77 33.73
C PRO A 256 0.03 -25.96 32.27
N GLU A 257 -0.23 -24.97 31.43
CA GLU A 257 0.05 -24.98 30.00
C GLU A 257 1.30 -24.17 29.62
N LYS A 258 2.03 -23.63 30.61
CA LYS A 258 3.28 -22.86 30.43
C LYS A 258 3.12 -21.65 29.52
N ILE A 259 1.98 -20.95 29.61
CA ILE A 259 1.67 -19.78 28.80
C ILE A 259 2.68 -18.65 29.06
N ARG A 260 3.20 -18.50 30.29
CA ARG A 260 4.24 -17.49 30.59
C ARG A 260 5.52 -17.73 29.78
N GLU A 261 6.01 -18.98 29.76
CA GLU A 261 7.19 -19.37 28.95
C GLU A 261 6.95 -19.12 27.45
N LYS A 262 5.74 -19.43 26.96
CA LYS A 262 5.36 -19.22 25.55
C LYS A 262 5.32 -17.74 25.17
N LEU A 263 4.81 -16.90 26.07
CA LEU A 263 4.70 -15.46 25.88
C LEU A 263 6.07 -14.77 25.89
N GLU A 264 6.95 -15.17 26.81
CA GLU A 264 8.33 -14.70 26.85
C GLU A 264 9.10 -15.06 25.57
N SER A 265 9.00 -16.33 25.15
CA SER A 265 9.57 -16.83 23.89
C SER A 265 9.01 -16.10 22.68
N SER A 266 7.71 -15.85 22.62
CA SER A 266 7.03 -15.13 21.54
C SER A 266 7.51 -13.68 21.46
N THR A 267 7.56 -12.97 22.58
CA THR A 267 8.07 -11.59 22.66
C THR A 267 9.49 -11.49 22.13
N LYS A 268 10.38 -12.40 22.54
CA LYS A 268 11.77 -12.46 22.06
C LYS A 268 11.86 -12.74 20.55
N ARG A 269 11.04 -13.65 20.02
CA ARG A 269 11.03 -14.01 18.60
C ARG A 269 10.38 -12.94 17.71
N LEU A 270 9.34 -12.26 18.18
CA LEU A 270 8.75 -11.10 17.49
C LEU A 270 9.76 -9.96 17.35
N ARG A 271 10.59 -9.70 18.38
CA ARG A 271 11.73 -8.76 18.28
C ARG A 271 12.71 -9.18 17.18
N LEU A 272 13.02 -10.47 17.06
CA LEU A 272 13.87 -10.97 15.97
C LEU A 272 13.23 -10.76 14.59
N ILE A 273 11.91 -10.97 14.47
CA ILE A 273 11.17 -10.68 13.24
C ILE A 273 11.28 -9.18 12.90
N ILE A 274 11.08 -8.27 13.86
CA ILE A 274 11.24 -6.82 13.62
C ILE A 274 12.65 -6.51 13.11
N LEU A 275 13.70 -7.13 13.66
CA LEU A 275 15.07 -7.01 13.16
C LEU A 275 15.24 -7.57 11.74
N MET A 276 14.52 -8.64 11.38
CA MET A 276 14.48 -9.18 10.02
C MET A 276 13.93 -8.17 9.03
N TYR A 277 12.79 -7.52 9.33
CA TYR A 277 12.26 -6.45 8.48
C TYR A 277 13.31 -5.36 8.22
N GLN A 278 13.98 -4.89 9.27
CA GLN A 278 15.02 -3.86 9.16
C GLN A 278 16.24 -4.31 8.33
N ALA A 279 16.65 -5.57 8.47
CA ALA A 279 17.76 -6.13 7.71
C ALA A 279 17.41 -6.26 6.22
N VAL A 280 16.21 -6.76 5.91
CA VAL A 280 15.69 -6.89 4.54
C VAL A 280 15.60 -5.52 3.87
N GLU A 281 15.01 -4.53 4.55
CA GLU A 281 14.93 -3.15 4.05
C GLU A 281 16.33 -2.60 3.67
N LYS A 282 17.27 -2.67 4.62
CA LYS A 282 18.60 -2.05 4.48
C LYS A 282 19.54 -2.76 3.51
N ARG A 283 19.43 -4.09 3.38
CA ARG A 283 20.43 -4.93 2.70
C ARG A 283 19.89 -5.71 1.49
N ARG A 284 18.57 -5.72 1.27
CA ARG A 284 17.95 -6.34 0.10
C ARG A 284 17.17 -5.33 -0.71
N PHE A 285 16.21 -4.63 -0.12
CA PHE A 285 15.38 -3.72 -0.89
C PHE A 285 16.14 -2.48 -1.36
N LYS A 286 17.07 -1.96 -0.54
CA LYS A 286 17.94 -0.84 -0.93
C LYS A 286 18.92 -1.18 -2.07
N THR A 287 19.28 -2.45 -2.23
CA THR A 287 20.20 -2.92 -3.28
C THR A 287 19.46 -3.50 -4.49
N LEU A 288 18.12 -3.44 -4.49
CA LEU A 288 17.31 -3.94 -5.59
C LEU A 288 17.67 -3.22 -6.90
N PRO A 289 17.90 -3.95 -8.01
CA PRO A 289 18.09 -3.33 -9.30
C PRO A 289 16.84 -2.56 -9.74
N CYS A 290 17.02 -1.57 -10.62
CA CYS A 290 15.91 -0.80 -11.15
C CYS A 290 14.97 -1.70 -11.97
N LEU A 291 13.68 -1.66 -11.64
CA LEU A 291 12.62 -2.38 -12.35
C LEU A 291 11.67 -1.38 -13.05
N PRO A 292 11.22 -1.65 -14.28
CA PRO A 292 11.50 -2.85 -15.08
C PRO A 292 12.91 -2.76 -15.65
N HIS A 293 13.64 -3.88 -15.65
CA HIS A 293 15.02 -3.88 -16.09
C HIS A 293 15.08 -4.00 -17.63
N PRO A 294 15.65 -3.03 -18.37
CA PRO A 294 15.63 -3.01 -19.84
C PRO A 294 16.38 -4.19 -20.48
N GLU A 295 17.38 -4.74 -19.79
CA GLU A 295 18.10 -5.95 -20.21
C GLU A 295 18.42 -6.80 -19.00
N LEU A 296 17.47 -7.60 -18.47
CA LEU A 296 17.87 -8.65 -17.51
C LEU A 296 19.01 -9.45 -18.18
N PRO A 297 20.22 -9.52 -17.59
CA PRO A 297 21.27 -10.38 -18.11
C PRO A 297 20.65 -11.75 -18.37
N THR A 298 21.00 -12.42 -19.47
CA THR A 298 20.48 -13.76 -19.84
C THR A 298 20.62 -14.81 -18.71
N GLN A 299 21.37 -14.46 -17.68
CA GLN A 299 21.62 -15.16 -16.43
C GLN A 299 20.60 -14.93 -15.30
N LEU A 300 19.64 -14.00 -15.41
CA LEU A 300 18.54 -13.79 -14.45
C LEU A 300 17.17 -13.98 -15.11
N LYS A 301 17.14 -14.23 -16.42
CA LYS A 301 16.00 -14.81 -17.12
C LYS A 301 16.01 -16.30 -16.81
N GLU A 302 15.22 -16.73 -15.84
CA GLU A 302 14.98 -18.15 -15.51
C GLU A 302 16.27 -18.98 -15.56
N LYS A 303 17.18 -18.78 -14.61
CA LYS A 303 18.44 -19.56 -14.57
C LYS A 303 18.19 -21.06 -14.29
N SER A 304 16.96 -21.42 -13.98
CA SER A 304 16.43 -22.77 -13.77
C SER A 304 14.90 -22.62 -13.61
N PRO A 305 14.08 -23.65 -13.89
CA PRO A 305 12.69 -23.71 -13.39
C PRO A 305 12.55 -23.56 -11.86
N GLU A 306 13.67 -23.50 -11.13
CA GLU A 306 13.74 -23.31 -9.66
C GLU A 306 14.18 -21.88 -9.23
N ASP A 307 14.46 -20.95 -10.16
CA ASP A 307 14.80 -19.56 -9.84
C ASP A 307 13.63 -18.62 -10.21
N PRO A 308 12.81 -18.18 -9.23
CA PRO A 308 11.59 -17.38 -9.48
C PRO A 308 11.89 -16.01 -10.13
N GLY A 309 13.16 -15.60 -10.19
CA GLY A 309 13.51 -14.28 -10.69
C GLY A 309 13.12 -13.17 -9.71
N ILE A 310 13.65 -11.97 -9.95
CA ILE A 310 13.61 -10.87 -8.98
C ILE A 310 12.17 -10.42 -8.67
N VAL A 311 11.32 -10.38 -9.70
CA VAL A 311 9.94 -9.87 -9.57
C VAL A 311 9.07 -10.80 -8.74
N GLU A 312 9.05 -12.10 -9.06
CA GLU A 312 8.27 -13.10 -8.31
C GLU A 312 8.81 -13.29 -6.90
N CYS A 313 10.14 -13.31 -6.73
CA CYS A 313 10.78 -13.32 -5.41
C CYS A 313 10.29 -12.15 -4.55
N LEU A 314 10.25 -10.93 -5.11
CA LEU A 314 9.83 -9.74 -4.37
C LEU A 314 8.34 -9.78 -4.02
N ASP A 315 7.48 -10.21 -4.93
CA ASP A 315 6.05 -10.38 -4.64
C ASP A 315 5.81 -11.43 -3.54
N GLU A 316 6.48 -12.58 -3.62
CA GLU A 316 6.36 -13.64 -2.64
C GLU A 316 6.86 -13.20 -1.25
N VAL A 317 7.97 -12.45 -1.20
CA VAL A 317 8.49 -11.85 0.03
C VAL A 317 7.47 -10.89 0.64
N LEU A 318 6.89 -9.99 -0.16
CA LEU A 318 5.90 -9.01 0.33
C LEU A 318 4.63 -9.70 0.82
N VAL A 319 4.18 -10.77 0.16
CA VAL A 319 3.05 -11.60 0.60
C VAL A 319 3.34 -12.24 1.95
N ARG A 320 4.52 -12.84 2.13
CA ARG A 320 4.91 -13.48 3.41
C ARG A 320 5.08 -12.47 4.53
N MET A 321 5.66 -11.31 4.25
CA MET A 321 5.76 -10.22 5.22
C MET A 321 4.37 -9.77 5.68
N LYS A 322 3.43 -9.53 4.75
CA LYS A 322 2.03 -9.24 5.12
C LYS A 322 1.39 -10.40 5.89
N LYS A 323 1.69 -11.66 5.55
CA LYS A 323 1.17 -12.82 6.31
C LYS A 323 1.65 -12.80 7.76
N ILE A 324 2.92 -12.45 8.01
CA ILE A 324 3.47 -12.35 9.37
C ILE A 324 2.71 -11.32 10.20
N THR A 325 2.29 -10.19 9.62
CA THR A 325 1.51 -9.19 10.38
C THR A 325 0.17 -9.76 10.85
N ASN A 326 -0.55 -10.44 9.96
CA ASN A 326 -1.83 -11.07 10.30
C ASN A 326 -1.64 -12.18 11.35
N LEU A 327 -0.63 -13.03 11.19
CA LEU A 327 -0.33 -14.08 12.15
C LEU A 327 0.06 -13.53 13.53
N THR A 328 0.70 -12.35 13.58
CA THR A 328 1.05 -11.70 14.85
C THR A 328 -0.20 -11.19 15.58
N ASP A 329 -1.14 -10.60 14.85
CA ASP A 329 -2.44 -10.16 15.37
C ASP A 329 -3.28 -11.35 15.89
N ASP A 330 -3.33 -12.43 15.11
CA ASP A 330 -3.98 -13.69 15.51
C ASP A 330 -3.29 -14.30 16.75
N LEU A 331 -1.95 -14.23 16.83
CA LEU A 331 -1.18 -14.74 17.97
C LEU A 331 -1.47 -13.93 19.24
N ALA A 332 -1.53 -12.60 19.15
CA ALA A 332 -1.91 -11.76 20.28
C ALA A 332 -3.32 -12.10 20.77
N SER A 333 -4.28 -12.27 19.85
CA SER A 333 -5.64 -12.70 20.17
C SER A 333 -5.67 -14.04 20.91
N ALA A 334 -4.86 -15.02 20.48
CA ALA A 334 -4.76 -16.31 21.15
C ALA A 334 -4.17 -16.21 22.57
N PHE A 335 -3.27 -15.27 22.82
CA PHE A 335 -2.77 -14.99 24.17
C PHE A 335 -3.85 -14.38 25.05
N TYR A 336 -4.64 -13.43 24.54
CA TYR A 336 -5.75 -12.83 25.28
C TYR A 336 -6.80 -13.87 25.69
N ASP A 337 -7.07 -14.84 24.82
CA ASP A 337 -8.00 -15.95 25.08
C ASP A 337 -7.40 -17.09 25.91
N LEU A 338 -6.09 -17.03 26.22
CA LEU A 338 -5.33 -18.10 26.88
C LEU A 338 -5.44 -19.46 26.16
N ASP A 339 -5.63 -19.47 24.84
CA ASP A 339 -5.78 -20.69 24.02
C ASP A 339 -4.40 -21.26 23.67
N SER A 340 -3.87 -22.08 24.58
CA SER A 340 -2.54 -22.69 24.45
C SER A 340 -2.33 -23.52 23.15
N PRO A 341 -3.28 -24.36 22.70
CA PRO A 341 -3.20 -25.00 21.38
C PRO A 341 -3.11 -24.00 20.21
N ALA A 342 -3.89 -22.92 20.23
CA ALA A 342 -3.83 -21.90 19.19
C ALA A 342 -2.51 -21.13 19.23
N ILE A 343 -2.02 -20.78 20.43
CA ILE A 343 -0.70 -20.16 20.64
C ILE A 343 0.39 -21.00 19.99
N ASP A 344 0.49 -22.31 20.29
CA ASP A 344 1.54 -23.18 19.75
C ASP A 344 1.52 -23.21 18.21
N LYS A 345 0.32 -23.35 17.63
CA LYS A 345 0.14 -23.36 16.18
C LYS A 345 0.56 -22.04 15.54
N LEU A 346 0.09 -20.92 16.08
CA LEU A 346 0.34 -19.59 15.52
C LEU A 346 1.81 -19.18 15.70
N MET A 347 2.42 -19.56 16.82
CA MET A 347 3.86 -19.48 17.03
C MET A 347 4.59 -20.17 15.86
N ASP A 348 4.38 -21.47 15.66
CA ASP A 348 5.05 -22.24 14.62
C ASP A 348 4.85 -21.66 13.21
N GLU A 349 3.62 -21.27 12.87
CA GLU A 349 3.31 -20.67 11.58
C GLU A 349 4.00 -19.31 11.38
N THR A 350 4.05 -18.47 12.42
CA THR A 350 4.71 -17.15 12.38
C THR A 350 6.20 -17.30 12.18
N TRP A 351 6.84 -18.16 12.98
CA TRP A 351 8.29 -18.39 12.91
C TRP A 351 8.67 -18.99 11.57
N PHE A 352 7.96 -20.04 11.12
CA PHE A 352 8.19 -20.69 9.84
C PHE A 352 8.04 -19.71 8.67
N THR A 353 7.03 -18.84 8.72
CA THR A 353 6.84 -17.81 7.69
C THR A 353 8.03 -16.83 7.68
N GLY A 354 8.54 -16.42 8.84
CA GLY A 354 9.78 -15.64 8.96
C GLY A 354 11.00 -16.34 8.37
N PHE A 355 11.20 -17.63 8.68
CA PHE A 355 12.27 -18.45 8.09
C PHE A 355 12.20 -18.48 6.57
N ALA A 356 11.04 -18.82 6.04
CA ALA A 356 10.84 -18.95 4.61
C ALA A 356 11.02 -17.61 3.88
N THR A 357 10.65 -16.49 4.51
CA THR A 357 10.89 -15.14 3.99
C THR A 357 12.38 -14.84 3.83
N VAL A 358 13.18 -15.15 4.86
CA VAL A 358 14.64 -14.94 4.80
C VAL A 358 15.32 -15.89 3.83
N GLU A 359 14.82 -17.13 3.72
CA GLU A 359 15.38 -18.13 2.80
C GLU A 359 15.28 -17.66 1.33
N LEU A 360 14.18 -17.02 0.94
CA LEU A 360 14.01 -16.42 -0.40
C LEU A 360 15.05 -15.33 -0.69
N LEU A 361 15.54 -14.66 0.34
CA LEU A 361 16.47 -13.53 0.24
C LEU A 361 17.90 -13.90 0.65
N ILE A 362 18.21 -15.19 0.80
CA ILE A 362 19.47 -15.60 1.41
C ILE A 362 20.67 -15.17 0.57
N LYS A 363 20.53 -15.19 -0.76
CA LYS A 363 21.48 -14.65 -1.73
C LYS A 363 21.12 -13.21 -2.11
N ASP A 364 22.08 -12.46 -2.61
CA ASP A 364 21.81 -11.16 -3.24
C ASP A 364 21.10 -11.32 -4.60
N TRP A 365 20.81 -10.21 -5.27
CA TRP A 365 20.10 -10.18 -6.54
C TRP A 365 20.93 -10.73 -7.71
N GLU A 366 22.23 -10.94 -7.51
CA GLU A 366 23.18 -11.59 -8.41
C GLU A 366 23.37 -13.09 -8.10
N GLY A 367 22.69 -13.60 -7.06
CA GLY A 367 22.77 -14.99 -6.62
C GLY A 367 24.03 -15.33 -5.81
N GLN A 368 24.78 -14.33 -5.35
CA GLN A 368 25.98 -14.46 -4.54
C GLN A 368 25.67 -14.41 -3.04
N LYS A 369 26.65 -14.84 -2.25
CA LYS A 369 26.61 -14.71 -0.78
C LYS A 369 27.22 -13.38 -0.38
N ASP A 370 26.60 -12.73 0.59
CA ASP A 370 27.02 -11.44 1.11
C ASP A 370 26.90 -11.36 2.64
N ASP A 371 27.07 -10.15 3.19
CA ASP A 371 26.94 -9.90 4.63
C ASP A 371 25.53 -10.19 5.15
N PHE A 372 24.48 -10.03 4.33
CA PHE A 372 23.12 -10.41 4.71
C PHE A 372 22.97 -11.93 4.74
N THR A 373 23.59 -12.69 3.83
CA THR A 373 23.61 -14.17 3.91
C THR A 373 24.13 -14.64 5.27
N THR A 374 25.23 -14.05 5.73
CA THR A 374 25.81 -14.39 7.05
C THR A 374 24.88 -13.99 8.20
N TRP A 375 24.24 -12.82 8.10
CA TRP A 375 23.25 -12.37 9.07
C TRP A 375 22.00 -13.28 9.10
N ALA A 376 21.52 -13.70 7.93
CA ALA A 376 20.37 -14.59 7.75
C ALA A 376 20.59 -15.91 8.47
N TYR A 377 21.75 -16.55 8.32
CA TYR A 377 22.05 -17.78 9.06
C TYR A 377 22.06 -17.59 10.58
N LYS A 378 22.56 -16.45 11.07
CA LYS A 378 22.52 -16.12 12.51
C LYS A 378 21.09 -15.91 13.00
N PHE A 379 20.27 -15.20 12.23
CA PHE A 379 18.84 -15.02 12.50
C PHE A 379 18.14 -16.38 12.57
N GLN A 380 18.35 -17.24 11.58
CA GLN A 380 17.75 -18.57 11.54
C GLN A 380 18.17 -19.43 12.76
N LEU A 381 19.45 -19.37 13.15
CA LEU A 381 19.94 -20.07 14.34
C LEU A 381 19.28 -19.54 15.62
N ALA A 382 19.18 -18.22 15.77
CA ALA A 382 18.55 -17.58 16.93
C ALA A 382 17.06 -17.92 17.03
N MET A 383 16.35 -17.94 15.91
CA MET A 383 14.94 -18.34 15.84
C MET A 383 14.73 -19.82 16.23
N LYS A 384 15.62 -20.72 15.77
CA LYS A 384 15.52 -22.17 16.07
C LYS A 384 15.88 -22.52 17.50
N LYS A 385 16.82 -21.80 18.10
CA LYS A 385 17.34 -22.15 19.42
C LYS A 385 16.20 -22.21 20.45
N GLY A 386 15.15 -21.40 20.29
CA GLY A 386 14.22 -21.15 21.38
C GLY A 386 14.97 -20.55 22.56
N TRP A 387 14.26 -19.87 23.44
CA TRP A 387 14.84 -19.43 24.70
C TRP A 387 14.15 -20.22 25.79
#